data_AF-A0A938ZX73-F1
#
_entry.id   AF-A0A938ZX73-F1
#
_cell.length_a   1.000
_cell.length_b   1.000
_cell.length_c   1.000
_cell.angle_alpha   90.00
_cell.angle_beta   90.00
_cell.angle_gamma   90.00
#
_symmetry.space_group_name_H-M   'P 1'
#
loop_
_entity.id
_entity.type
_entity.pdbx_description
1 polymer ?
#
loop_
_entity_poly.entity_id
_entity_poly.type
_entity_poly.pdbx_seq_one_letter_code
_entity_poly.pdbx_strand_id
1 'polypeptide(L)' 'MLEYNLPRYLPSAEELPDSDETPVDNELQELIPGLLKAILLILWSERMDVRFMYFS' A
#
# COMPACT_ATOMS: atom_id res chain seq x y z
N MET A 1 17.91 16.25 0.65
CA MET A 1 17.46 15.11 1.48
C MET A 1 16.62 15.70 2.60
N LEU A 2 15.39 15.20 2.80
CA LEU A 2 14.51 15.66 3.88
C LEU A 2 14.89 14.92 5.17
N GLU A 3 15.37 15.66 6.16
CA GLU A 3 15.65 15.11 7.50
C GLU A 3 14.33 14.83 8.22
N TYR A 4 13.98 13.54 8.33
CA TYR A 4 12.77 13.11 9.01
C TYR A 4 13.08 12.89 10.50
N ASN A 5 12.85 13.92 11.31
CA ASN A 5 12.94 13.82 12.76
C ASN A 5 11.66 13.15 13.30
N LEU A 6 11.74 11.86 13.62
CA LEU A 6 10.62 11.11 14.22
C LEU A 6 10.32 11.67 15.63
N PRO A 7 9.12 12.24 15.88
CA PRO A 7 8.74 12.67 17.22
C PRO A 7 8.65 11.47 18.17
N ARG A 8 9.01 11.69 19.44
CA ARG A 8 9.06 10.68 20.51
C ARG A 8 7.67 10.15 20.94
N TYR A 9 6.61 10.74 20.39
CA TYR A 9 5.21 10.42 20.63
C TYR A 9 4.44 10.48 19.29
N LEU A 10 3.36 9.71 19.18
CA LEU A 10 2.48 9.78 18.01
C LEU A 10 1.74 11.13 18.02
N PRO A 11 1.66 11.84 16.89
CA PRO A 11 0.91 13.10 16.80
C PRO A 11 -0.58 12.87 17.11
N SER A 12 -1.19 13.86 17.74
CA SER A 12 -2.63 13.87 18.01
C SER A 12 -3.41 14.11 16.70
N ALA A 13 -4.70 13.75 16.66
CA ALA A 13 -5.51 13.90 15.44
C ALA A 13 -5.55 15.34 14.90
N GLU A 14 -5.46 16.33 15.79
CA GLU A 14 -5.42 17.77 15.49
C GLU A 14 -4.04 18.25 14.99
N GLU A 15 -2.98 17.47 15.22
CA GLU A 15 -1.59 17.75 14.79
C GLU A 15 -1.23 16.99 13.51
N LEU A 16 -2.10 16.08 13.07
CA LEU A 16 -1.98 15.48 11.76
C LEU A 16 -2.25 16.58 10.72
N PRO A 17 -1.51 16.58 9.59
CA PRO A 17 -1.91 17.40 8.45
C PRO A 17 -3.38 17.07 8.17
N ASP A 18 -4.21 18.12 8.12
CA ASP A 18 -5.61 17.98 7.73
C ASP A 18 -5.65 17.11 6.48
N SER A 19 -6.44 16.04 6.52
CA SER A 19 -6.58 15.13 5.39
C SER A 19 -7.16 15.94 4.25
N ASP A 20 -6.29 16.46 3.38
CA ASP A 20 -6.59 17.43 2.33
C ASP A 20 -7.97 17.09 1.76
N GLU A 21 -8.98 17.90 2.12
CA GLU A 21 -10.42 17.64 1.89
C GLU A 21 -10.77 17.61 0.39
N THR A 22 -9.77 17.62 -0.48
CA THR A 22 -9.89 17.17 -1.85
C THR A 22 -10.35 15.72 -1.86
N PRO A 23 -11.55 15.40 -2.38
CA PRO A 23 -11.95 14.02 -2.53
C PRO A 23 -10.89 13.32 -3.39
N VAL A 24 -10.32 12.22 -2.89
CA VAL A 24 -9.32 11.45 -3.64
C VAL A 24 -9.89 11.18 -5.04
N ASP A 25 -9.14 11.48 -6.09
CA ASP A 25 -9.59 11.30 -7.47
C ASP A 25 -10.19 9.91 -7.68
N ASN A 26 -11.45 9.86 -8.12
CA ASN A 26 -12.20 8.61 -8.29
C ASN A 26 -11.46 7.61 -9.20
N GLU A 27 -10.75 8.10 -10.21
CA GLU A 27 -9.93 7.27 -11.09
C GLU A 27 -8.75 6.61 -10.34
N LEU A 28 -8.09 7.35 -9.44
CA LEU A 28 -7.00 6.82 -8.63
C LEU A 28 -7.51 5.84 -7.56
N GLN A 29 -8.67 6.12 -6.96
CA GLN A 29 -9.32 5.21 -6.02
C GLN A 29 -9.64 3.85 -6.64
N GLU A 30 -9.97 3.79 -7.93
CA GLU A 30 -10.21 2.54 -8.65
C GLU A 30 -8.91 1.88 -9.13
N LEU A 31 -7.96 2.68 -9.63
CA LEU A 31 -6.70 2.17 -10.19
C LEU A 31 -5.79 1.55 -9.12
N ILE A 32 -5.65 2.17 -7.94
CA ILE A 32 -4.70 1.72 -6.91
C ILE A 32 -5.07 0.32 -6.37
N PRO A 33 -6.32 0.04 -5.94
CA PRO A 33 -6.71 -1.29 -5.51
C PRO A 33 -6.64 -2.33 -6.64
N GLY A 34 -6.93 -1.93 -7.88
CA GLY A 34 -6.79 -2.80 -9.05
C GLY A 34 -5.35 -3.25 -9.28
N LEU A 35 -4.40 -2.32 -9.25
CA LEU A 35 -2.97 -2.60 -9.38
C LEU A 35 -2.45 -3.46 -8.22
N LEU A 36 -2.87 -3.15 -6.99
CA LEU A 36 -2.48 -3.94 -5.83
C LEU A 36 -2.95 -5.40 -5.96
N LYS A 37 -4.20 -5.62 -6.36
CA LYS A 37 -4.73 -6.97 -6.62
C LYS A 37 -3.94 -7.69 -7.71
N ALA A 38 -3.61 -7.02 -8.81
CA ALA A 38 -2.82 -7.60 -9.90
C ALA A 38 -1.42 -8.04 -9.42
N ILE A 39 -0.72 -7.17 -8.67
CA ILE A 39 0.60 -7.49 -8.09
C ILE A 39 0.50 -8.67 -7.13
N LEU A 40 -0.51 -8.70 -6.26
CA LEU A 40 -0.73 -9.81 -5.33
C LEU A 40 -1.00 -11.13 -6.06
N LEU A 41 -1.79 -11.12 -7.13
CA LEU A 41 -2.05 -12.31 -7.95
C LEU A 41 -0.78 -12.83 -8.63
N ILE A 42 0.05 -11.93 -9.17
CA ILE A 42 1.34 -12.31 -9.78
C ILE A 42 2.26 -12.94 -8.73
N LEU A 43 2.47 -12.28 -7.59
CA LEU A 43 3.30 -12.81 -6.51
C LEU A 43 2.77 -14.13 -5.95
N TRP A 44 1.45 -14.29 -5.89
CA TRP A 44 0.82 -15.52 -5.41
C TRP A 44 0.97 -16.68 -6.41
N SER A 45 0.86 -16.41 -7.72
CA SER A 45 1.10 -17.41 -8.77
C SER A 45 2.50 -17.99 -8.67
N GLU A 46 3.51 -17.11 -8.60
CA GLU A 46 4.92 -17.51 -8.45
C GLU A 46 5.17 -18.38 -7.21
N ARG A 47 4.40 -18.15 -6.12
CA ARG A 47 4.49 -18.94 -4.88
C ARG A 47 3.78 -20.30 -4.97
N MET A 48 2.78 -20.45 -5.84
CA MET A 48 2.15 -21.74 -6.12
C MET A 48 3.00 -22.60 -7.06
N ASP A 49 3.70 -21.99 -8.03
CA ASP A 49 4.58 -22.71 -8.96
C ASP A 49 5.73 -23.41 -8.22
N VAL A 50 6.39 -22.71 -7.27
CA VAL A 50 7.44 -23.36 -6.45
C VAL A 50 6.86 -24.44 -5.52
N ARG A 51 5.68 -24.25 -4.92
CA ARG A 51 5.07 -25.28 -4.06
C ARG A 51 4.76 -26.56 -4.84
N PHE A 52 4.27 -26.43 -6.07
CA PHE A 52 3.95 -27.58 -6.92
C PHE A 52 5.21 -28.33 -7.35
N MET A 53 6.29 -27.60 -7.68
CA MET A 53 7.57 -28.20 -8.09
C MET A 53 8.29 -28.97 -6.97
N TYR A 54 8.14 -28.58 -5.70
CA TYR A 54 8.73 -29.32 -4.56
C TYR A 54 7.87 -30.50 -4.05
N PHE A 55 6.66 -30.70 -4.58
CA PHE A 55 5.72 -31.74 -4.15
C PHE A 55 5.45 -32.85 -5.20
N SER A 56 6.20 -32.87 -6.30
CA SER A 56 6.20 -33.96 -7.30
C SER A 56 7.52 -34.75 -7.27
#